data_AF-A0A8C4X5Q5-F1
#
_entry.id   AF-A0A8C4X5Q5-F1
#
_cell.length_a   1.000
_cell.length_b   1.000
_cell.length_c   1.000
_cell.angle_alpha   90.00
_cell.angle_beta   90.00
_cell.angle_gamma   90.00
#
_symmetry.space_group_name_H-M   'P 1'
#
loop_
_entity.id
_entity.type
_entity.pdbx_description
1 polymer ?
#
loop_
_entity_poly.entity_id
_entity_poly.type
_entity_poly.pdbx_seq_one_letter_code
_entity_poly.pdbx_strand_id
1 'polypeptide(L)'
;MNKAGCGLQAGCGLQYQVFMALKRAFSVKKALPVLTLFTKNPCQLCDEAKEVLEPYKHRFILQEVDITLPENSVWLQRYKYNIPVFHLNGQFLMMHSVQTDILENKLAQLEETKEAYEP
;
A
#
# COMPACT_ATOMS: atom_id res chain seq x y z
N MET A 1 -7.56 61.87 39.47
CA MET A 1 -8.27 61.08 40.51
C MET A 1 -8.48 59.69 39.90
N ASN A 2 -7.57 58.76 40.08
CA ASN A 2 -7.40 57.84 41.23
C ASN A 2 -7.94 56.44 40.90
N LYS A 3 -6.98 55.57 40.54
CA LYS A 3 -6.80 54.13 40.84
C LYS A 3 -7.96 53.14 40.70
N ALA A 4 -7.73 52.12 39.86
CA ALA A 4 -7.53 50.71 40.22
C ALA A 4 -6.93 50.04 38.96
N GLY A 5 -5.99 49.10 38.96
CA GLY A 5 -5.39 48.21 39.93
C GLY A 5 -4.77 47.09 39.08
N CYS A 6 -3.49 46.79 39.29
CA CYS A 6 -2.72 45.82 38.52
C CYS A 6 -3.05 44.38 38.96
N GLY A 7 -3.06 43.43 38.02
CA GLY A 7 -3.18 42.00 38.29
C GLY A 7 -2.69 41.16 37.11
N LEU A 8 -1.40 40.80 37.14
CA LEU A 8 -0.78 39.52 36.74
C LEU A 8 -1.72 38.53 35.98
N GLN A 9 -1.41 38.03 34.79
CA GLN A 9 -0.29 37.12 34.53
C GLN A 9 0.05 36.99 33.03
N ALA A 10 1.33 36.68 32.82
CA ALA A 10 1.99 36.31 31.59
C ALA A 10 1.35 35.11 30.85
N GLY A 11 1.42 35.12 29.52
CA GLY A 11 1.02 33.98 28.69
C GLY A 11 1.40 34.19 27.23
N CYS A 12 2.65 33.87 26.92
CA CYS A 12 3.29 33.92 25.61
C CYS A 12 2.45 33.23 24.51
N GLY A 13 2.43 33.81 23.31
CA GLY A 13 1.79 33.27 22.11
C GLY A 13 2.42 31.96 21.63
N LEU A 14 2.10 30.85 22.29
CA LEU A 14 2.72 29.55 22.06
C LEU A 14 1.71 28.40 21.98
N GLN A 15 0.49 28.64 21.49
CA GLN A 15 -0.50 27.56 21.30
C GLN A 15 -0.64 27.07 19.85
N TYR A 16 0.00 27.72 18.86
CA TYR A 16 -0.09 27.29 17.46
C TYR A 16 1.19 26.67 16.86
N GLN A 17 2.27 26.60 17.64
CA GLN A 17 3.58 26.17 17.12
C GLN A 17 3.92 24.69 17.42
N VAL A 18 3.14 23.99 18.25
CA VAL A 18 3.40 22.56 18.57
C VAL A 18 2.68 21.61 17.60
N PHE A 19 1.53 22.00 17.04
CA PHE A 19 0.79 21.15 16.10
C PHE A 19 1.44 21.01 14.72
N MET A 20 2.42 21.87 14.40
CA MET A 20 3.11 21.90 13.10
C MET A 20 4.53 21.28 13.16
N ALA A 21 5.00 20.82 14.32
CA ALA A 21 6.35 20.26 14.48
C ALA A 21 6.42 18.72 14.39
N LEU A 22 5.29 18.00 14.43
CA LEU A 22 5.22 16.57 14.08
C LEU A 22 5.03 16.34 12.57
N LYS A 23 5.17 17.38 11.75
CA LYS A 23 4.95 17.32 10.30
C LYS A 23 6.22 17.11 9.47
N ARG A 24 7.38 16.90 10.09
CA ARG A 24 8.65 16.73 9.39
C ARG A 24 9.36 15.44 9.83
N ALA A 25 9.70 14.62 8.83
CA ALA A 25 10.81 13.65 8.79
C ALA A 25 10.44 12.18 8.53
N PHE A 26 9.33 11.88 7.87
CA PHE A 26 9.30 10.70 6.99
C PHE A 26 9.17 11.20 5.56
N SER A 27 10.32 11.47 4.93
CA SER A 27 10.38 11.47 3.47
C SER A 27 10.05 10.04 3.07
N VAL A 28 8.77 9.74 2.83
CA VAL A 28 8.33 8.42 2.38
C VAL A 28 8.93 8.25 1.00
N LYS A 29 10.08 7.55 0.92
CA LYS A 29 10.64 7.13 -0.35
C LYS A 29 9.52 6.44 -1.12
N LYS A 30 9.29 6.86 -2.36
CA LYS A 30 8.23 6.33 -3.24
C LYS A 30 8.34 4.81 -3.26
N ALA A 31 7.51 4.12 -2.48
CA ALA A 31 7.52 2.67 -2.39
C ALA A 31 6.75 2.13 -3.60
N LEU A 32 7.36 1.16 -4.30
CA LEU A 32 6.65 0.38 -5.30
C LEU A 32 5.53 -0.41 -4.60
N PRO A 33 4.32 -0.49 -5.18
CA PRO A 33 3.27 -1.30 -4.62
C PRO A 33 3.68 -2.78 -4.61
N VAL A 34 3.19 -3.52 -3.62
CA VAL A 34 3.49 -4.94 -3.48
C VAL A 34 2.36 -5.74 -4.12
N LEU A 35 2.68 -6.51 -5.15
CA LEU A 35 1.76 -7.44 -5.80
C LEU A 35 2.02 -8.85 -5.24
N THR A 36 1.12 -9.32 -4.38
CA THR A 36 1.18 -10.67 -3.80
C THR A 36 0.46 -11.66 -4.70
N LEU A 37 1.18 -12.65 -5.22
CA LEU A 37 0.69 -13.78 -6.00
C LEU A 37 0.57 -15.01 -5.10
N PHE A 38 -0.66 -15.48 -4.90
CA PHE A 38 -0.93 -16.76 -4.25
C PHE A 38 -0.85 -17.90 -5.28
N THR A 39 0.10 -18.81 -5.09
CA THR A 39 0.43 -19.89 -6.02
C THR A 39 0.51 -21.24 -5.29
N LYS A 40 0.55 -22.34 -6.05
CA LYS A 40 0.86 -23.71 -5.56
C LYS A 40 1.73 -24.43 -6.58
N ASN A 41 2.45 -25.46 -6.15
CA ASN A 41 3.13 -26.38 -7.05
C ASN A 41 2.44 -27.76 -7.08
N PRO A 42 2.14 -28.33 -8.27
CA PRO A 42 2.24 -27.75 -9.62
C PRO A 42 1.04 -26.83 -9.99
N CYS A 43 1.27 -25.77 -10.76
CA CYS A 43 0.22 -24.86 -11.25
C CYS A 43 0.58 -24.18 -12.59
N GLN A 44 0.08 -24.72 -13.71
CA GLN A 44 0.31 -24.16 -15.05
C GLN A 44 -0.21 -22.71 -15.19
N LEU A 45 -1.41 -22.42 -14.67
CA LEU A 45 -2.00 -21.08 -14.70
C LEU A 45 -1.15 -20.04 -13.94
N CYS A 46 -0.42 -20.48 -12.92
CA CYS A 46 0.44 -19.60 -12.13
C CYS A 46 1.71 -19.26 -12.92
N ASP A 47 2.23 -20.19 -13.71
CA ASP A 47 3.39 -19.97 -14.58
C ASP A 47 3.04 -19.00 -15.72
N GLU A 48 1.92 -19.24 -16.41
CA GLU A 48 1.40 -18.32 -17.44
C GLU A 48 1.19 -16.90 -16.89
N ALA A 49 0.63 -16.79 -15.69
CA ALA A 49 0.42 -15.50 -15.06
C ALA A 49 1.73 -14.74 -14.78
N LYS A 50 2.82 -15.45 -14.42
CA LYS A 50 4.13 -14.82 -14.21
C LYS A 50 4.69 -14.25 -15.50
N GLU A 51 4.53 -14.97 -16.61
CA GLU A 51 4.97 -14.51 -17.93
C GLU A 51 4.27 -13.21 -18.33
N VAL A 52 2.95 -13.11 -18.11
CA VAL A 52 2.19 -11.89 -18.38
C VAL A 52 2.64 -10.72 -17.49
N LEU A 53 3.12 -11.00 -16.28
CA LEU A 53 3.58 -9.99 -15.33
C LEU A 53 5.03 -9.54 -15.54
N GLU A 54 5.85 -10.30 -16.28
CA GLU A 54 7.25 -9.95 -16.61
C GLU A 54 7.43 -8.48 -17.05
N PRO A 55 6.69 -7.96 -18.05
CA PRO A 55 6.87 -6.58 -18.51
C PRO A 55 6.59 -5.53 -17.42
N TYR A 56 5.76 -5.86 -16.41
CA TYR A 56 5.34 -4.92 -15.38
C TYR A 56 6.16 -5.01 -14.09
N LYS A 57 7.10 -5.95 -13.96
CA LYS A 57 7.92 -6.16 -12.75
C LYS A 57 8.70 -4.93 -12.27
N HIS A 58 8.94 -3.95 -13.14
CA HIS A 58 9.61 -2.70 -12.77
C HIS A 58 8.68 -1.72 -12.03
N ARG A 59 7.36 -1.90 -12.11
CA ARG A 59 6.34 -1.02 -11.51
C ARG A 59 5.82 -1.49 -10.16
N PHE A 60 6.11 -2.71 -9.76
CA PHE A 60 5.68 -3.29 -8.48
C PHE A 60 6.71 -4.29 -7.95
N ILE A 61 6.58 -4.66 -6.69
CA ILE A 61 7.35 -5.74 -6.08
C ILE A 61 6.49 -7.01 -6.11
N LEU A 62 6.90 -8.02 -6.87
CA LEU A 62 6.21 -9.31 -6.89
C LEU A 62 6.57 -10.11 -5.65
N GLN A 63 5.58 -10.47 -4.85
CA GLN A 63 5.72 -11.37 -3.71
C GLN A 63 4.97 -12.66 -3.99
N GLU A 64 5.65 -13.79 -3.97
CA GLU A 64 5.01 -15.09 -4.14
C GLU A 64 4.69 -15.72 -2.78
N VAL A 65 3.47 -16.22 -2.64
CA VAL A 65 3.02 -16.93 -1.44
C VAL A 65 2.54 -18.31 -1.86
N ASP A 66 3.29 -19.33 -1.46
CA ASP A 66 2.88 -20.72 -1.65
C ASP A 66 1.82 -21.07 -0.62
N ILE A 67 0.59 -21.30 -1.09
CA ILE A 67 -0.55 -21.64 -0.24
C ILE A 67 -0.46 -23.07 0.31
N THR A 68 0.42 -23.92 -0.21
CA THR A 68 0.58 -25.31 0.26
C THR A 68 1.35 -25.41 1.57
N LEU A 69 2.08 -24.35 1.94
CA LEU A 69 2.83 -24.30 3.20
C LEU A 69 1.87 -24.27 4.41
N PRO A 70 2.20 -24.97 5.50
CA PRO A 70 1.35 -25.05 6.69
C PRO A 70 1.08 -23.66 7.33
N GLU A 71 2.07 -22.76 7.25
CA GLU A 71 1.97 -21.35 7.70
C GLU A 71 0.87 -20.57 6.95
N ASN A 72 0.57 -20.97 5.71
CA ASN A 72 -0.41 -20.33 4.83
C ASN A 72 -1.71 -21.12 4.72
N SER A 73 -1.99 -22.05 5.64
CA SER A 73 -3.18 -22.91 5.62
C SER A 73 -4.51 -22.13 5.51
N VAL A 74 -4.58 -20.91 6.04
CA VAL A 74 -5.72 -20.00 5.88
C VAL A 74 -5.94 -19.64 4.42
N TRP A 75 -4.87 -19.34 3.67
CA TRP A 75 -4.93 -19.04 2.25
C TRP A 75 -5.25 -20.27 1.41
N LEU A 76 -4.76 -21.45 1.81
CA LEU A 76 -5.14 -22.70 1.18
C LEU A 76 -6.65 -22.90 1.22
N GLN A 77 -7.26 -22.81 2.41
CA GLN A 77 -8.71 -22.98 2.55
C GLN A 77 -9.51 -21.96 1.74
N ARG A 78 -9.02 -20.72 1.64
CA ARG A 78 -9.70 -19.64 0.93
C ARG A 78 -9.57 -19.71 -0.59
N TYR A 79 -8.38 -20.06 -1.09
CA TYR A 79 -8.01 -19.91 -2.50
C TYR A 79 -7.68 -21.22 -3.23
N LYS A 80 -7.79 -22.39 -2.58
CA LYS A 80 -7.47 -23.72 -3.17
C LYS A 80 -7.96 -23.92 -4.61
N TYR A 81 -9.15 -23.40 -4.93
CA TYR A 81 -9.81 -23.56 -6.23
C TYR A 81 -9.79 -22.29 -7.11
N ASN A 82 -9.23 -21.18 -6.60
CA ASN A 82 -9.28 -19.87 -7.24
C ASN A 82 -7.91 -19.28 -7.58
N ILE A 83 -6.83 -20.04 -7.38
CA ILE A 83 -5.49 -19.62 -7.79
C ILE A 83 -5.32 -19.61 -9.32
N PRO A 84 -4.51 -18.71 -9.88
CA PRO A 84 -3.72 -17.67 -9.18
C PRO A 84 -4.60 -16.53 -8.64
N VAL A 85 -4.30 -16.04 -7.43
CA VAL A 85 -4.95 -14.86 -6.83
C VAL A 85 -3.93 -13.76 -6.63
N PHE A 86 -4.32 -12.52 -6.92
CA PHE A 86 -3.46 -11.35 -6.85
C PHE A 86 -4.00 -10.35 -5.83
N HIS A 87 -3.17 -9.97 -4.87
CA HIS A 87 -3.43 -8.84 -4.00
C HIS A 87 -2.44 -7.72 -4.29
N LEU A 88 -2.91 -6.47 -4.36
CA LEU A 88 -2.08 -5.29 -4.49
C LEU A 88 -2.13 -4.50 -3.18
N ASN A 89 -0.97 -4.30 -2.55
CA ASN A 89 -0.84 -3.69 -1.22
C ASN A 89 -1.76 -4.36 -0.18
N GLY A 90 -1.87 -5.70 -0.25
CA GLY A 90 -2.71 -6.48 0.64
C GLY A 90 -4.22 -6.47 0.32
N GLN A 91 -4.66 -5.71 -0.68
CA GLN A 91 -6.06 -5.69 -1.14
C GLN A 91 -6.25 -6.61 -2.33
N PHE A 92 -7.37 -7.34 -2.38
CA PHE A 92 -7.72 -8.17 -3.53
C PHE A 92 -7.79 -7.34 -4.81
N LEU A 93 -7.09 -7.78 -5.85
CA LEU A 93 -7.08 -7.16 -7.17
C LEU A 93 -7.85 -8.01 -8.19
N MET A 94 -7.41 -9.26 -8.37
CA MET A 94 -7.95 -10.17 -9.40
C MET A 94 -7.61 -11.63 -9.09
N MET A 95 -8.26 -12.58 -9.77
CA MET A 95 -8.00 -14.02 -9.67
C MET A 95 -8.25 -14.74 -11.00
N HIS A 96 -7.82 -16.01 -11.08
CA HIS A 96 -7.90 -16.93 -12.22
C HIS A 96 -7.06 -16.55 -13.45
N SER A 97 -6.99 -15.26 -13.79
CA SER A 97 -6.22 -14.76 -14.94
C SER A 97 -5.71 -13.34 -14.68
N VAL A 98 -4.58 -13.00 -15.30
CA VAL A 98 -3.99 -11.66 -15.22
C VAL A 98 -4.73 -10.75 -16.21
N GLN A 99 -5.45 -9.77 -15.67
CA GLN A 99 -6.11 -8.71 -16.44
C GLN A 99 -5.20 -7.48 -16.43
N THR A 100 -4.46 -7.28 -17.54
CA THR A 100 -3.45 -6.21 -17.66
C THR A 100 -4.07 -4.83 -17.59
N ASP A 101 -5.28 -4.65 -18.12
CA ASP A 101 -6.07 -3.43 -18.05
C ASP A 101 -6.41 -3.03 -16.60
N ILE A 102 -6.85 -3.98 -15.77
CA ILE A 102 -7.14 -3.75 -14.35
C ILE A 102 -5.85 -3.39 -13.61
N LEU A 103 -4.77 -4.14 -13.88
CA LEU A 103 -3.46 -3.90 -13.27
C LEU A 103 -2.92 -2.51 -13.62
N GLU A 104 -2.94 -2.14 -14.90
CA GLU A 104 -2.47 -0.85 -15.39
C GLU A 104 -3.25 0.31 -14.79
N ASN A 105 -4.59 0.24 -14.84
CA ASN A 105 -5.46 1.25 -14.24
C ASN A 105 -5.19 1.41 -12.75
N LYS A 106 -4.97 0.30 -12.03
CA LYS A 106 -4.71 0.35 -10.59
C LYS A 106 -3.32 0.90 -10.28
N LEU A 107 -2.31 0.55 -11.07
CA LEU A 107 -0.96 1.11 -10.94
C LEU A 107 -0.94 2.61 -11.24
N ALA A 108 -1.64 3.06 -12.30
CA ALA A 108 -1.79 4.48 -12.64
C ALA A 108 -2.47 5.28 -11.52
N GLN A 109 -3.57 4.77 -10.96
CA GLN A 109 -4.22 5.40 -9.80
C GLN A 109 -3.27 5.55 -8.60
N LEU A 110 -2.45 4.53 -8.34
CA LEU A 110 -1.46 4.57 -7.27
C LEU A 110 -0.29 5.52 -7.58
N GLU A 111 -0.01 5.81 -8.85
CA GLU A 111 0.97 6.81 -9.28
C GLU A 111 0.41 8.22 -9.13
N GLU A 112 -0.83 8.48 -9.58
CA GLU A 112 -1.51 9.78 -9.49
C GLU A 112 -1.82 10.19 -8.05
N THR A 113 -2.26 9.26 -7.20
CA THR A 113 -2.52 9.55 -5.78
C THR A 113 -1.24 9.97 -5.04
N LYS A 114 -0.05 9.66 -5.59
CA LYS A 114 1.24 10.12 -5.05
C LYS A 114 1.53 11.59 -5.38
N GLU A 115 0.95 12.15 -6.44
CA GLU A 115 1.18 13.54 -6.86
C GLU A 115 0.26 14.54 -6.13
N ALA A 116 -0.92 14.10 -5.69
CA ALA A 116 -1.86 14.95 -4.93
C ALA A 116 -1.36 15.34 -3.52
N TYR A 117 -0.21 14.82 -3.09
CA TYR A 117 0.46 15.15 -1.83
C TYR A 117 1.90 15.68 -2.06
N GLU A 118 2.15 16.36 -3.18
CA GLU A 118 3.44 17.03 -3.41
C GLU A 118 3.21 18.56 -3.44
N PRO A 119 3.59 19.32 -2.38
CA PRO A 119 3.57 20.79 -2.37
C PRO A 119 4.74 21.43 -3.11
#